data_AF-A0A9W6QXI5-F1
#
_entry.id   AF-A0A9W6QXI5-F1
#
_cell.length_a   1.000
_cell.length_b   1.000
_cell.length_c   1.000
_cell.angle_alpha   90.00
_cell.angle_beta   90.00
_cell.angle_gamma   90.00
#
_symmetry.space_group_name_H-M   'P 1'
#
loop_
_entity.id
_entity.type
_entity.pdbx_description
1 polymer ?
#
loop_
_entity_poly.entity_id
_entity_poly.type
_entity_poly.pdbx_seq_one_letter_code
_entity_poly.pdbx_strand_id
1 'polypeptide(L)'
;MRDCIPFWQIHPCPPWCAIKHTDTDHVEDRIHRPDQEFAAVPLTVNDPIHRRRPDGSAYSEPPLLRVDMEQHTRETSPRISLRETNSVGFTLTGSEALQIGRALVRAGQLANETA
;
A
#
# COMPACT_ATOMS: atom_id res chain seq x y z
N MET A 1 -24.37 5.06 -18.89
CA MET A 1 -24.24 3.60 -18.75
C MET A 1 -24.30 3.34 -17.25
N ARG A 2 -25.28 2.59 -16.73
CA ARG A 2 -25.31 2.31 -15.29
C ARG A 2 -24.14 1.37 -15.02
N ASP A 3 -23.22 1.78 -14.15
CA ASP A 3 -22.15 0.92 -13.66
C ASP A 3 -22.82 -0.27 -12.97
N CYS A 4 -22.91 -1.40 -13.69
CA CYS A 4 -23.52 -2.60 -13.16
C CYS A 4 -22.69 -3.07 -11.96
N ILE A 5 -23.27 -2.99 -10.78
CA ILE A 5 -22.71 -3.56 -9.56
C ILE A 5 -22.67 -5.09 -9.77
N PRO A 6 -21.50 -5.74 -9.65
CA PRO A 6 -21.40 -7.19 -9.77
C PRO A 6 -22.33 -7.92 -8.80
N PHE A 7 -22.79 -9.13 -9.15
CA PHE A 7 -23.77 -9.88 -8.35
C PHE A 7 -23.29 -10.18 -6.92
N TRP A 8 -21.97 -10.26 -6.73
CA TRP A 8 -21.34 -10.55 -5.45
C TRP A 8 -21.10 -9.29 -4.60
N GLN A 9 -21.25 -8.10 -5.17
CA GLN A 9 -20.96 -6.85 -4.49
C GLN A 9 -22.20 -6.36 -3.73
N ILE A 10 -22.16 -6.51 -2.41
CA ILE A 10 -23.28 -6.22 -1.51
C ILE A 10 -23.46 -4.70 -1.31
N HIS A 11 -22.36 -3.95 -1.30
CA HIS A 11 -22.34 -2.52 -1.07
C HIS A 11 -21.64 -1.78 -2.22
N PRO A 12 -22.02 -0.52 -2.52
CA PRO A 12 -21.28 0.31 -3.46
C PRO A 12 -19.79 0.38 -3.10
N CYS A 13 -18.95 0.57 -4.10
CA CYS A 13 -17.53 0.79 -3.85
C CYS A 13 -17.33 1.99 -2.91
N PRO A 14 -16.37 1.91 -1.97
CA PRO A 14 -15.98 3.09 -1.22
C PRO A 14 -15.41 4.15 -2.19
N PRO A 15 -15.52 5.44 -1.87
CA PRO A 15 -15.17 6.53 -2.79
C PRO A 15 -13.69 6.57 -3.20
N TRP A 16 -12.81 5.87 -2.46
CA TRP A 16 -11.39 5.75 -2.75
C TRP A 16 -11.05 4.53 -3.63
N CYS A 17 -12.00 3.62 -3.89
CA CYS A 17 -11.76 2.47 -4.76
C CYS A 17 -11.75 2.94 -6.22
N ALA A 18 -10.63 2.70 -6.90
CA ALA A 18 -10.43 3.15 -8.27
C ALA A 18 -10.41 2.02 -9.29
N ILE A 19 -10.58 0.77 -8.85
CA ILE A 19 -10.59 -0.37 -9.75
C ILE A 19 -11.98 -0.77 -10.21
N LYS A 20 -12.03 -1.25 -11.45
CA LYS A 20 -13.23 -1.82 -12.04
C LYS A 20 -13.43 -3.24 -11.52
N HIS A 21 -14.64 -3.50 -11.04
CA HIS A 21 -15.08 -4.82 -10.62
C HIS A 21 -15.98 -5.47 -11.66
N THR A 22 -15.92 -6.79 -11.75
CA THR A 22 -16.72 -7.57 -12.69
C THR A 22 -17.28 -8.83 -12.05
N ASP A 23 -18.35 -9.39 -12.63
CA ASP A 23 -18.91 -10.68 -12.19
C ASP A 23 -17.90 -11.84 -12.31
N THR A 24 -16.87 -11.68 -13.14
CA THR A 24 -15.82 -12.67 -13.37
C THR A 24 -14.65 -12.59 -12.37
N ASP A 25 -14.64 -11.59 -11.47
CA ASP A 25 -13.57 -11.46 -10.48
C ASP A 25 -13.53 -12.71 -9.57
N HIS A 26 -12.37 -13.35 -9.52
CA HIS A 26 -12.12 -14.47 -8.61
C HIS A 26 -12.27 -13.99 -7.16
N VAL A 27 -12.67 -14.87 -6.25
CA VAL A 27 -13.02 -14.48 -4.87
C VAL A 27 -11.90 -13.69 -4.20
N GLU A 28 -10.66 -14.15 -4.32
CA GLU A 28 -9.45 -13.50 -3.76
C GLU A 28 -9.19 -12.09 -4.34
N ASP A 29 -9.62 -11.83 -5.58
CA ASP A 29 -9.38 -10.56 -6.28
C ASP A 29 -10.49 -9.52 -6.05
N ARG A 30 -11.51 -9.87 -5.26
CA ARG A 30 -12.62 -8.98 -4.90
C ARG A 30 -12.17 -8.01 -3.80
N ILE A 31 -11.17 -7.19 -4.12
CA ILE A 31 -10.54 -6.22 -3.24
C ILE A 31 -10.78 -4.80 -3.76
N HIS A 32 -11.17 -3.89 -2.90
CA HIS A 32 -11.10 -2.46 -3.17
C HIS A 32 -9.67 -2.00 -3.00
N ARG A 33 -9.17 -1.19 -3.95
CA ARG A 33 -7.85 -0.54 -3.88
C ARG A 33 -7.88 0.83 -4.56
N PRO A 34 -7.06 1.80 -4.10
CA PRO A 34 -6.85 3.06 -4.83
C PRO A 34 -6.10 2.81 -6.15
N ASP A 35 -6.07 3.82 -7.02
CA ASP A 35 -5.32 3.79 -8.29
C ASP A 35 -3.82 4.02 -8.08
N GLN A 36 -3.44 4.63 -6.96
CA GLN A 36 -2.06 4.98 -6.62
C GLN A 36 -1.68 4.48 -5.23
N GLU A 37 -0.42 4.11 -5.09
CA GLU A 37 0.22 3.87 -3.80
C GLU A 37 0.28 5.18 -2.99
N PHE A 38 0.07 5.10 -1.68
CA PHE A 38 0.04 6.29 -0.82
C PHE A 38 1.44 6.87 -0.61
N ALA A 39 2.46 6.02 -0.57
CA ALA A 39 3.86 6.43 -0.47
C ALA A 39 4.80 5.34 -0.97
N ALA A 40 5.90 5.77 -1.61
CA ALA A 40 7.08 4.96 -1.91
C ALA A 40 8.33 5.76 -1.51
N VAL A 41 8.88 5.49 -0.33
CA VAL A 41 9.98 6.27 0.25
C VAL A 41 11.31 5.51 0.10
N PRO A 42 12.31 6.07 -0.62
CA PRO A 42 13.66 5.51 -0.64
C PRO A 42 14.33 5.60 0.73
N LEU A 43 14.74 4.46 1.29
CA LEU A 43 15.44 4.37 2.57
C LEU A 43 16.95 4.45 2.36
N THR A 44 17.48 5.64 2.09
CA THR A 44 18.89 5.85 1.69
C THR A 44 19.92 5.60 2.81
N VAL A 45 19.47 5.42 4.05
CA VAL A 45 20.33 5.11 5.20
C VAL A 45 20.51 3.58 5.38
N ASN A 46 19.68 2.78 4.73
CA ASN A 46 19.71 1.33 4.82
C ASN A 46 20.68 0.71 3.78
N ASP A 47 21.04 -0.55 3.99
CA ASP A 47 21.85 -1.30 3.02
C ASP A 47 21.17 -1.33 1.65
N PRO A 48 21.91 -1.09 0.55
CA PRO A 48 21.35 -1.11 -0.77
C PRO A 48 20.93 -2.52 -1.18
N ILE A 49 19.86 -2.60 -1.97
CA ILE A 49 19.47 -3.87 -2.60
C ILE A 49 20.23 -4.01 -3.93
N HIS A 50 20.78 -5.20 -4.15
CA HIS A 50 21.49 -5.53 -5.39
C HIS A 50 20.56 -6.27 -6.34
N ARG A 51 20.40 -5.73 -7.55
CA ARG A 51 19.55 -6.30 -8.59
C ARG A 51 20.34 -6.57 -9.87
N ARG A 52 19.77 -7.41 -10.72
CA ARG A 52 20.25 -7.65 -12.08
C ARG A 52 19.23 -7.15 -13.09
N ARG A 53 19.71 -6.46 -14.11
CA ARG A 53 18.91 -6.11 -15.29
C ARG A 53 18.71 -7.34 -16.18
N PRO A 54 17.73 -7.31 -17.10
CA PRO A 54 17.55 -8.37 -18.09
C PRO A 54 18.79 -8.64 -18.97
N ASP A 55 19.64 -7.62 -19.18
CA ASP A 55 20.92 -7.73 -19.91
C ASP A 55 22.06 -8.36 -19.08
N GLY A 56 21.80 -8.75 -17.84
CA GLY A 56 22.76 -9.38 -16.93
C GLY A 56 23.62 -8.40 -16.12
N SER A 57 23.58 -7.10 -16.42
CA SER A 57 24.31 -6.09 -15.64
C SER A 57 23.73 -5.93 -14.23
N ALA A 58 24.62 -5.74 -13.25
CA ALA A 58 24.24 -5.52 -11.86
C ALA A 58 24.06 -4.03 -11.57
N TYR A 59 23.10 -3.69 -10.73
CA TYR A 59 22.91 -2.34 -10.19
C TYR A 59 22.46 -2.40 -8.73
N SER A 60 22.65 -1.29 -8.03
CA SER A 60 22.25 -1.12 -6.64
C SER A 60 21.27 0.04 -6.54
N GLU A 61 20.26 -0.11 -5.69
CA GLU A 61 19.30 0.95 -5.37
C GLU A 61 18.94 0.90 -3.88
N PRO A 62 18.50 2.01 -3.28
CA PRO A 62 17.98 1.95 -1.91
C PRO A 62 16.68 1.12 -1.88
N PRO A 63 16.43 0.39 -0.78
CA PRO A 63 15.12 -0.23 -0.59
C PRO A 63 14.02 0.84 -0.50
N LEU A 64 12.82 0.47 -0.95
CA LEU A 64 11.64 1.33 -0.94
C LEU A 64 10.66 0.86 0.14
N LEU A 65 10.32 1.75 1.07
CA LEU A 65 9.21 1.58 2.00
C LEU A 65 7.92 2.02 1.33
N ARG A 66 6.98 1.10 1.17
CA ARG A 66 5.68 1.32 0.54
C ARG A 66 4.55 1.37 1.56
N VAL A 67 3.60 2.25 1.31
CA VAL A 67 2.32 2.33 2.01
C VAL A 67 1.21 2.14 1.00
N ASP A 68 0.46 1.06 1.18
CA ASP A 68 -0.69 0.70 0.34
C ASP A 68 -1.93 0.47 1.22
N MET A 69 -3.11 0.48 0.59
CA MET A 69 -4.36 0.19 1.25
C MET A 69 -5.23 -0.71 0.39
N GLU A 70 -5.79 -1.73 1.00
CA GLU A 70 -6.73 -2.64 0.36
C GLU A 70 -7.85 -3.03 1.32
N GLN A 71 -8.98 -3.43 0.77
CA GLN A 71 -10.09 -3.96 1.55
C GLN A 71 -10.77 -5.07 0.76
N HIS A 72 -10.81 -6.29 1.29
CA HIS A 72 -11.62 -7.32 0.67
C HIS A 72 -13.10 -6.93 0.79
N THR A 73 -13.92 -7.21 -0.22
CA THR A 73 -15.35 -6.83 -0.29
C THR A 73 -16.25 -7.41 0.80
N ARG A 74 -15.72 -8.34 1.60
CA ARG A 74 -16.38 -8.96 2.78
C ARG A 74 -15.94 -8.33 4.10
N GLU A 75 -14.95 -7.44 4.07
CA GLU A 75 -14.44 -6.75 5.24
C GLU A 75 -15.18 -5.43 5.45
N THR A 76 -15.31 -5.02 6.70
CA THR A 76 -16.00 -3.78 7.07
C THR A 76 -15.08 -2.56 7.09
N SER A 77 -13.76 -2.78 7.08
CA SER A 77 -12.74 -1.74 7.14
C SER A 77 -11.53 -2.11 6.29
N PRO A 78 -10.86 -1.13 5.64
CA PRO A 78 -9.64 -1.37 4.92
C PRO A 78 -8.46 -1.70 5.84
N ARG A 79 -7.49 -2.39 5.27
CA ARG A 79 -6.18 -2.66 5.86
C ARG A 79 -5.12 -1.83 5.14
N ILE A 80 -4.19 -1.30 5.91
CA ILE A 80 -3.05 -0.54 5.40
C ILE A 80 -1.83 -1.44 5.51
N SER A 81 -1.10 -1.62 4.42
CA SER A 81 0.16 -2.36 4.43
C SER A 81 1.34 -1.39 4.46
N LEU A 82 2.25 -1.61 5.40
CA LEU A 82 3.54 -0.92 5.49
C LEU A 82 4.65 -1.95 5.27
N ARG A 83 5.34 -1.88 4.12
CA ARG A 83 6.29 -2.93 3.73
C ARG A 83 7.48 -2.39 2.95
N GLU A 84 8.63 -3.01 3.13
CA GLU A 84 9.70 -2.88 2.15
C GLU A 84 9.33 -3.65 0.87
N THR A 85 9.73 -3.14 -0.29
CA THR A 85 9.50 -3.81 -1.58
C THR A 85 10.12 -5.21 -1.58
N ASN A 86 9.30 -6.23 -1.84
CA ASN A 86 9.64 -7.67 -1.80
C ASN A 86 9.91 -8.26 -0.40
N SER A 87 9.46 -7.60 0.67
CA SER A 87 9.55 -8.10 2.04
C SER A 87 8.17 -8.37 2.65
N VAL A 88 8.15 -9.19 3.70
CA VAL A 88 6.97 -9.34 4.56
C VAL A 88 6.82 -8.05 5.38
N GLY A 89 5.72 -7.34 5.17
CA GLY A 89 5.42 -6.10 5.88
C GLY A 89 4.46 -6.25 7.04
N PHE A 90 4.07 -5.11 7.59
CA PHE A 90 3.03 -5.01 8.60
C PHE A 90 1.68 -4.75 7.94
N THR A 91 0.65 -5.40 8.45
CA THR A 91 -0.74 -5.08 8.15
C THR A 91 -1.32 -4.31 9.34
N LEU A 92 -1.89 -3.15 9.07
CA LEU A 92 -2.35 -2.20 10.06
C LEU A 92 -3.84 -1.90 9.85
N THR A 93 -4.56 -1.71 10.94
CA THR A 93 -5.83 -0.99 10.93
C THR A 93 -5.57 0.51 10.66
N GLY A 94 -6.61 1.24 10.25
CA GLY A 94 -6.54 2.69 10.09
C GLY A 94 -6.07 3.41 11.37
N SER A 95 -6.53 2.95 12.54
CA SER A 95 -6.16 3.53 13.84
C SER A 95 -4.68 3.33 14.17
N GLU A 96 -4.12 2.15 13.88
CA GLU A 96 -2.69 1.86 14.09
C GLU A 96 -1.82 2.66 13.13
N ALA A 97 -2.19 2.73 11.85
CA ALA A 97 -1.48 3.53 10.87
C ALA A 97 -1.43 5.02 11.26
N LEU A 98 -2.54 5.56 11.77
CA LEU A 98 -2.59 6.94 12.28
C LEU A 98 -1.69 7.14 13.51
N GLN A 99 -1.62 6.17 14.41
CA GLN A 99 -0.74 6.24 15.58
C GLN A 99 0.73 6.24 15.17
N ILE A 100 1.12 5.33 14.28
CA ILE A 100 2.48 5.25 13.73
C ILE A 100 2.83 6.52 12.97
N GLY A 101 1.94 7.01 12.10
CA GLY A 101 2.16 8.24 11.33
C GLY A 101 2.44 9.45 12.22
N ARG A 102 1.68 9.61 13.32
CA ARG A 102 1.94 10.68 14.30
C ARG A 102 3.30 10.52 15.00
N ALA A 103 3.67 9.28 15.35
CA ALA A 103 4.97 9.02 15.97
C ALA A 103 6.13 9.34 15.01
N LEU A 104 6.02 8.95 13.74
CA LEU A 104 7.01 9.25 12.69
C LEU A 104 7.17 10.75 12.46
N VAL A 105 6.06 11.49 12.34
CA VAL A 105 6.10 12.95 12.19
C VAL A 105 6.83 13.60 13.37
N ARG A 106 6.49 13.21 14.60
CA ARG A 106 7.13 13.74 15.80
C ARG A 106 8.64 13.45 15.82
N ALA A 107 9.04 12.23 15.51
CA ALA A 107 10.45 11.84 15.48
C ALA A 107 11.23 12.62 14.41
N GLY A 108 10.65 12.78 13.21
CA GLY A 108 11.28 13.53 12.12
C GLY A 108 11.43 15.02 12.43
N GLN A 109 10.46 15.63 13.10
CA GLN A 109 10.56 17.02 13.57
C GLN A 109 11.71 17.19 14.56
N LEU A 110 11.77 16.35 15.60
CA LEU A 110 12.84 16.40 16.60
C LEU A 110 14.23 16.19 15.99
N ALA A 111 14.36 15.26 15.04
CA ALA A 111 15.64 15.00 14.37
C ALA A 111 16.16 16.19 13.55
N ASN A 112 15.25 16.96 12.95
CA ASN A 112 15.60 18.13 12.13
C ASN A 112 15.78 19.42 12.95
N GLU A 113 15.26 19.50 14.17
CA GLU A 113 15.49 20.63 15.09
C GLU A 113 16.91 20.61 15.69
N THR A 114 17.54 19.44 15.74
CA THR A 114 18.90 19.24 16.26
C THR A 114 20.01 19.34 15.19
N ALA A 115 19.66 19.66 13.95
CA ALA A 115 20.57 19.76 12.80
C ALA A 115 21.02 21.20 12.52
#